data_AF-A0A085N0B4-F1
#
_entry.id   AF-A0A085N0B4-F1
#
_cell.length_a   1.000
_cell.length_b   1.000
_cell.length_c   1.000
_cell.angle_alpha   90.00
_cell.angle_beta   90.00
_cell.angle_gamma   90.00
#
_symmetry.space_group_name_H-M   'P 1'
#
loop_
_entity.id
_entity.type
_entity.pdbx_description
1 polymer ?
#
loop_
_entity_poly.entity_id
_entity_poly.type
_entity_poly.pdbx_seq_one_letter_code
_entity_poly.pdbx_strand_id
1 'polypeptide(L)'
;MTDANCFHFQGEHFSQTQGAPMGSPLSSVLAEFFMEHLEQRAFTCDSFTGPVRLFKRYVDDIFAIAKKGHEDSFLHHLNGLFTGHIKFTIEKEHGGCLPFLDALVIKDGHKLKTTVYRKPTNTDRYLNYHSHHPKSAKIRIVTGMVDRAFHLCDAEFLNAELKHIKRSLIRNDYPRRLADSCVRRRLELLRSGAPHAQPA
;
A
#
# COMPACT_ATOMS: atom_id res chain seq x y z
N MET A 1 -26.76 -14.98 3.01
CA MET A 1 -26.53 -13.52 2.91
C MET A 1 -26.81 -13.03 1.48
N THR A 2 -27.82 -13.59 0.81
CA THR A 2 -28.12 -13.37 -0.62
C THR A 2 -29.34 -12.49 -0.86
N ASP A 3 -30.24 -12.37 0.12
CA ASP A 3 -31.61 -11.87 -0.14
C ASP A 3 -31.81 -10.38 0.15
N ALA A 4 -30.74 -9.61 0.33
CA ALA A 4 -30.84 -8.17 0.63
C ALA A 4 -29.73 -7.32 -0.02
N ASN A 5 -29.01 -7.86 -1.01
CA ASN A 5 -27.88 -7.17 -1.62
C ASN A 5 -28.27 -6.43 -2.90
N CYS A 6 -29.28 -5.57 -2.80
CA CYS A 6 -29.83 -4.78 -3.90
C CYS A 6 -29.42 -3.33 -3.77
N PHE A 7 -28.99 -2.70 -4.87
CA PHE A 7 -28.67 -1.28 -4.93
C PHE A 7 -29.33 -0.62 -6.14
N HIS A 8 -29.60 0.67 -6.04
CA HIS A 8 -30.22 1.46 -7.09
C HIS A 8 -29.19 2.40 -7.73
N PHE A 9 -29.04 2.34 -9.05
CA PHE A 9 -28.13 3.18 -9.80
C PHE A 9 -28.78 3.60 -11.13
N GLN A 10 -28.74 4.90 -11.44
CA GLN A 10 -29.30 5.47 -12.69
C GLN A 10 -30.76 5.09 -13.00
N GLY A 11 -31.61 4.87 -11.99
CA GLY A 11 -33.02 4.52 -12.19
C GLY A 11 -33.27 3.01 -12.26
N GLU A 12 -32.23 2.19 -12.18
CA GLU A 12 -32.31 0.74 -12.26
C GLU A 12 -31.90 0.07 -10.93
N HIS A 13 -32.51 -1.09 -10.66
CA HIS A 13 -32.19 -1.92 -9.51
C HIS A 13 -31.27 -3.06 -9.92
N PHE A 14 -30.15 -3.17 -9.20
CA PHE A 14 -29.15 -4.22 -9.39
C PHE A 14 -29.07 -5.08 -8.13
N SER A 15 -28.76 -6.36 -8.31
CA SER A 15 -28.46 -7.28 -7.21
C SER A 15 -27.09 -7.90 -7.42
N GLN A 16 -26.29 -7.95 -6.36
CA GLN A 16 -24.98 -8.59 -6.41
C GLN A 16 -25.14 -10.11 -6.28
N THR A 17 -24.84 -10.84 -7.37
CA THR A 17 -24.98 -12.30 -7.44
C THR A 17 -23.75 -13.05 -6.92
N GLN A 18 -22.57 -12.41 -6.93
CA GLN A 18 -21.31 -12.98 -6.44
C GLN A 18 -20.47 -11.94 -5.69
N GLY A 19 -19.77 -12.40 -4.65
CA GLY A 19 -18.94 -11.59 -3.78
C GLY A 19 -19.70 -10.97 -2.61
N ALA A 20 -18.96 -10.31 -1.72
CA ALA A 20 -19.50 -9.62 -0.57
C ALA A 20 -19.86 -8.16 -0.90
N PRO A 21 -20.92 -7.58 -0.31
CA PRO A 21 -21.28 -6.18 -0.51
C PRO A 21 -20.18 -5.22 -0.10
N MET A 22 -19.86 -4.24 -0.95
CA MET A 22 -19.03 -3.12 -0.53
C MET A 22 -19.77 -2.28 0.52
N GLY A 23 -19.08 -1.85 1.58
CA GLY A 23 -19.65 -1.04 2.66
C GLY A 23 -20.37 -1.81 3.76
N SER A 24 -20.58 -3.13 3.61
CA SER A 24 -21.06 -3.96 4.71
C SER A 24 -19.94 -4.19 5.73
N PRO A 25 -20.18 -3.97 7.04
CA PRO A 25 -19.17 -4.18 8.09
C PRO A 25 -18.62 -5.61 8.15
N LEU A 26 -19.39 -6.60 7.70
CA LEU A 26 -18.99 -8.01 7.71
C LEU A 26 -18.20 -8.43 6.47
N SER A 27 -18.30 -7.68 5.38
CA SER A 27 -17.72 -8.09 4.09
C SER A 27 -16.21 -8.22 4.15
N SER A 28 -15.52 -7.30 4.83
CA SER A 28 -14.07 -7.35 4.97
C SER A 28 -13.61 -8.59 5.75
N VAL A 29 -14.33 -8.95 6.81
CA VAL A 29 -14.02 -10.14 7.62
C VAL A 29 -14.24 -11.42 6.82
N LEU A 30 -15.33 -11.50 6.05
CA LEU A 30 -15.62 -12.65 5.19
C LEU A 30 -14.59 -12.80 4.05
N ALA A 31 -14.18 -11.67 3.45
CA ALA A 31 -13.12 -11.68 2.44
C ALA A 31 -11.79 -12.17 3.03
N GLU A 32 -11.42 -11.69 4.22
CA GLU A 32 -10.23 -12.13 4.92
C GLU A 32 -10.24 -13.64 5.22
N PHE A 33 -11.37 -14.15 5.75
CA PHE A 33 -11.54 -15.58 6.04
C PHE A 33 -11.42 -16.45 4.77
N PHE A 34 -12.04 -16.02 3.67
CA PHE A 34 -11.90 -16.73 2.39
C PHE A 34 -10.44 -16.73 1.90
N MET A 35 -9.75 -15.60 2.00
CA MET A 35 -8.35 -15.49 1.58
C MET A 35 -7.43 -16.34 2.45
N GLU A 36 -7.66 -16.42 3.76
CA GLU A 36 -6.91 -17.31 4.65
C GLU A 36 -7.13 -18.79 4.28
N HIS A 37 -8.37 -19.19 4.01
CA HIS A 37 -8.67 -20.54 3.54
C HIS A 37 -8.00 -20.85 2.19
N LEU A 38 -7.96 -19.88 1.28
CA LEU A 38 -7.28 -20.00 0.00
C LEU A 38 -5.77 -20.19 0.19
N GLU A 39 -5.15 -19.38 1.05
CA GLU A 39 -3.73 -19.46 1.38
C GLU A 39 -3.38 -20.82 2.00
N GLN A 40 -4.18 -21.30 2.94
CA GLN A 40 -4.02 -22.65 3.50
C GLN A 40 -4.00 -23.69 2.38
N ARG A 41 -5.00 -23.69 1.49
CA ARG A 41 -5.05 -24.63 0.36
C ARG A 41 -3.86 -24.47 -0.60
N ALA A 42 -3.41 -23.24 -0.85
CA ALA A 42 -2.30 -22.94 -1.74
C ALA A 42 -0.98 -23.57 -1.26
N PHE A 43 -0.77 -23.61 0.06
CA PHE A 43 0.48 -24.10 0.68
C PHE A 43 0.35 -25.47 1.35
N THR A 44 -0.83 -26.11 1.33
CA THR A 44 -1.00 -27.48 1.83
C THR A 44 -0.40 -28.53 0.88
N CYS A 45 -0.30 -28.23 -0.43
CA CYS A 45 0.37 -29.10 -1.39
C CYS A 45 1.88 -28.79 -1.45
N ASP A 46 2.72 -29.81 -1.25
CA ASP A 46 4.19 -29.70 -1.22
C ASP A 46 4.84 -29.09 -2.47
N SER A 47 4.10 -29.00 -3.59
CA SER A 47 4.56 -28.50 -4.87
C SER A 47 5.13 -27.07 -4.84
N PHE A 48 4.66 -26.22 -3.92
CA PHE A 48 5.06 -24.79 -3.87
C PHE A 48 5.67 -24.33 -2.55
N THR A 49 5.82 -25.22 -1.56
CA THR A 49 6.44 -24.94 -0.25
C THR A 49 7.95 -24.67 -0.35
N GLY A 50 8.62 -25.22 -1.37
CA GLY A 50 10.05 -24.98 -1.64
C GLY A 50 10.34 -23.75 -2.51
N PRO A 51 9.61 -23.55 -3.64
CA PRO A 51 9.80 -22.41 -4.53
C PRO A 51 9.43 -21.04 -3.92
N VAL A 52 8.47 -20.96 -2.99
CA VAL A 52 8.02 -19.71 -2.37
C VAL A 52 8.60 -19.58 -0.96
N ARG A 53 9.46 -18.58 -0.74
CA ARG A 53 10.13 -18.35 0.55
C ARG A 53 9.36 -17.41 1.47
N LEU A 54 8.60 -16.48 0.90
CA LEU A 54 7.81 -15.51 1.62
C LEU A 54 6.51 -15.31 0.86
N PHE A 55 5.40 -15.25 1.59
CA PHE A 55 4.10 -14.84 1.10
C PHE A 55 3.44 -14.01 2.21
N LYS A 56 3.17 -12.74 1.92
CA LYS A 56 2.53 -11.81 2.84
C LYS A 56 1.45 -11.04 2.10
N ARG A 57 0.26 -11.00 2.69
CA ARG A 57 -0.90 -10.30 2.13
C ARG A 57 -1.25 -9.10 2.99
N TYR A 58 -1.68 -8.03 2.33
CA TYR A 58 -2.32 -6.87 2.90
C TYR A 58 -3.62 -6.63 2.16
N VAL A 59 -4.75 -7.03 2.75
CA VAL A 59 -6.08 -7.01 2.12
C VAL A 59 -6.04 -7.77 0.78
N ASP A 60 -5.99 -7.08 -0.35
CA ASP A 60 -5.96 -7.58 -1.72
C ASP A 60 -4.55 -7.66 -2.32
N ASP A 61 -3.59 -6.90 -1.78
CA ASP A 61 -2.21 -6.86 -2.26
C ASP A 61 -1.34 -7.97 -1.65
N ILE A 62 -0.60 -8.69 -2.48
CA ILE A 62 0.28 -9.80 -2.05
C ILE A 62 1.73 -9.50 -2.44
N PHE A 63 2.63 -9.62 -1.47
CA PHE A 63 4.07 -9.64 -1.67
C PHE A 63 4.60 -11.06 -1.50
N ALA A 64 5.25 -11.58 -2.54
CA ALA A 64 5.83 -12.91 -2.53
C ALA A 64 7.29 -12.92 -2.99
N ILE A 65 8.12 -13.72 -2.31
CA ILE A 65 9.49 -14.02 -2.74
C ILE A 65 9.49 -15.45 -3.25
N ALA A 66 9.49 -15.61 -4.56
CA ALA A 66 9.56 -16.90 -5.23
C ALA A 66 10.91 -17.12 -5.92
N LYS A 67 11.26 -18.39 -6.15
CA LYS A 67 12.41 -18.77 -6.98
C LYS A 67 12.15 -18.32 -8.41
N LYS A 68 13.14 -17.64 -9.00
CA LYS A 68 13.09 -17.17 -10.39
C LYS A 68 12.75 -18.33 -11.35
N GLY A 69 11.81 -18.09 -12.24
CA GLY A 69 11.27 -19.08 -13.20
C GLY A 69 10.02 -19.82 -12.72
N HIS A 70 9.64 -19.71 -11.44
CA HIS A 70 8.43 -20.34 -10.90
C HIS A 70 7.25 -19.37 -10.72
N GLU A 71 7.41 -18.10 -11.06
CA GLU A 71 6.40 -17.05 -10.82
C GLU A 71 5.09 -17.33 -11.55
N ASP A 72 5.14 -17.68 -12.85
CA ASP A 72 3.95 -17.96 -13.66
C ASP A 72 3.28 -19.28 -13.25
N SER A 73 4.08 -20.28 -12.89
CA SER A 73 3.58 -21.57 -12.40
C SER A 73 2.84 -21.39 -11.08
N PHE A 74 3.38 -20.55 -10.18
CA PHE A 74 2.72 -20.20 -8.94
C PHE A 74 1.44 -19.40 -9.15
N LEU A 75 1.43 -18.44 -10.08
CA LEU A 75 0.23 -17.71 -10.46
C LEU A 75 -0.86 -18.65 -11.02
N HIS A 76 -0.47 -19.60 -11.87
CA HIS A 76 -1.38 -20.59 -12.43
C HIS A 76 -1.98 -21.49 -11.33
N HIS A 77 -1.16 -21.93 -10.38
CA HIS A 77 -1.60 -22.68 -9.20
C HIS A 77 -2.66 -21.91 -8.40
N LEU A 78 -2.36 -20.66 -8.01
CA LEU A 78 -3.32 -19.82 -7.26
C LEU A 78 -4.65 -19.65 -7.99
N ASN A 79 -4.60 -19.41 -9.30
CA ASN A 79 -5.80 -19.25 -10.14
C ASN A 79 -6.57 -20.55 -10.37
N GLY A 80 -5.94 -21.72 -10.16
CA GLY A 80 -6.60 -23.02 -10.27
C GLY A 80 -7.43 -23.41 -9.04
N LEU A 81 -7.13 -22.86 -7.85
CA LEU A 81 -7.74 -23.30 -6.58
C LEU A 81 -9.25 -23.02 -6.49
N PHE A 82 -9.67 -21.85 -6.98
CA PHE A 82 -11.06 -21.36 -6.92
C PHE A 82 -11.44 -20.70 -8.25
N THR A 83 -11.36 -21.49 -9.32
CA THR A 83 -11.65 -21.07 -10.69
C THR A 83 -13.04 -20.42 -10.79
N GLY A 84 -13.12 -19.23 -11.38
CA GLY A 84 -14.38 -18.49 -11.56
C GLY A 84 -14.81 -17.63 -10.37
N HIS A 85 -14.10 -17.68 -9.24
CA HIS A 85 -14.42 -16.87 -8.04
C HIS A 85 -13.40 -15.77 -7.76
N ILE A 86 -12.11 -16.07 -7.93
CA ILE A 86 -11.02 -15.12 -7.73
C ILE A 86 -9.99 -15.27 -8.83
N LYS A 87 -9.39 -14.16 -9.24
CA LYS A 87 -8.34 -14.13 -10.26
C LYS A 87 -7.19 -13.26 -9.78
N PHE A 88 -6.04 -13.88 -9.59
CA PHE A 88 -4.79 -13.22 -9.30
C PHE A 88 -4.16 -12.71 -10.58
N THR A 89 -3.47 -11.58 -10.44
CA THR A 89 -2.50 -11.06 -11.42
C THR A 89 -1.16 -10.92 -10.72
N ILE A 90 -0.08 -10.84 -11.50
CA ILE A 90 1.27 -10.73 -10.94
C ILE A 90 2.03 -9.59 -11.59
N GLU A 91 2.70 -8.80 -10.77
CA GLU A 91 3.75 -7.88 -11.19
C GLU A 91 5.10 -8.51 -10.82
N LYS A 92 6.01 -8.63 -11.79
CA LYS A 92 7.33 -9.23 -11.59
C LYS A 92 8.37 -8.15 -11.33
N GLU A 93 9.34 -8.48 -10.49
CA GLU A 93 10.51 -7.63 -10.24
C GLU A 93 11.20 -7.28 -11.57
N HIS A 94 11.47 -5.99 -11.79
CA HIS A 94 12.20 -5.50 -12.94
C HIS A 94 13.43 -4.70 -12.48
N GLY A 95 14.61 -5.08 -12.95
CA GLY A 95 15.85 -4.38 -12.60
C GLY A 95 16.17 -4.36 -11.10
N GLY A 96 15.79 -5.41 -10.36
CA GLY A 96 15.99 -5.44 -8.91
C GLY A 96 14.92 -4.70 -8.11
N CYS A 97 13.86 -4.20 -8.76
CA CYS A 97 12.87 -3.33 -8.13
C CYS A 97 11.44 -3.88 -8.32
N LEU A 98 10.62 -3.76 -7.28
CA LEU A 98 9.19 -4.10 -7.31
C LEU A 98 8.40 -3.12 -6.42
N PRO A 99 7.41 -2.40 -6.97
CA PRO A 99 6.48 -1.63 -6.16
C PRO A 99 5.59 -2.52 -5.29
N PHE A 100 5.36 -2.13 -4.03
CA PHE A 100 4.38 -2.77 -3.15
C PHE A 100 3.81 -1.72 -2.19
N LEU A 101 2.50 -1.50 -2.23
CA LEU A 101 1.81 -0.42 -1.50
C LEU A 101 2.48 0.95 -1.75
N ASP A 102 2.88 1.64 -0.70
CA ASP A 102 3.57 2.93 -0.72
C ASP A 102 5.11 2.82 -0.87
N ALA A 103 5.66 1.60 -1.00
CA ALA A 103 7.09 1.34 -1.03
C ALA A 103 7.57 0.81 -2.39
N LEU A 104 8.76 1.23 -2.80
CA LEU A 104 9.51 0.59 -3.87
C LEU A 104 10.53 -0.32 -3.19
N VAL A 105 10.31 -1.63 -3.31
CA VAL A 105 11.21 -2.64 -2.77
C VAL A 105 12.37 -2.81 -3.76
N ILE A 106 13.59 -2.64 -3.26
CA ILE A 106 14.84 -2.70 -4.01
C ILE A 106 15.65 -3.87 -3.45
N LYS A 107 16.03 -4.78 -4.32
CA LYS A 107 16.89 -5.91 -3.99
C LYS A 107 18.35 -5.49 -4.05
N ASP A 108 19.02 -5.57 -2.91
CA ASP A 108 20.45 -5.29 -2.75
C ASP A 108 21.17 -6.57 -2.28
N GLY A 109 21.57 -7.39 -3.25
CA GLY A 109 22.14 -8.71 -3.00
C GLY A 109 21.17 -9.64 -2.28
N HIS A 110 21.45 -9.90 -1.00
CA HIS A 110 20.61 -10.73 -0.10
C HIS A 110 19.72 -9.90 0.84
N LYS A 111 19.73 -8.58 0.73
CA LYS A 111 18.90 -7.68 1.54
C LYS A 111 17.84 -7.02 0.67
N LEU A 112 16.74 -6.66 1.30
CA LEU A 112 15.75 -5.77 0.72
C LEU A 112 15.95 -4.40 1.33
N LYS A 113 15.88 -3.38 0.48
CA LYS A 113 15.81 -1.99 0.86
C LYS A 113 14.52 -1.40 0.34
N THR A 114 14.07 -0.32 0.92
CA THR A 114 12.83 0.35 0.54
C THR A 114 13.01 1.85 0.42
N THR A 115 12.28 2.43 -0.52
CA THR A 115 12.07 3.88 -0.63
C THR A 115 10.59 4.15 -0.93
N VAL A 116 10.16 5.39 -0.86
CA VAL A 116 8.77 5.76 -1.15
C VAL A 116 8.49 5.58 -2.64
N TYR A 117 7.51 4.75 -2.97
CA TYR A 117 7.02 4.60 -4.33
C TYR A 117 5.98 5.67 -4.66
N ARG A 118 6.00 6.10 -5.92
CA ARG A 118 5.02 7.00 -6.52
C ARG A 118 4.63 6.42 -7.87
N LYS A 119 3.33 6.16 -8.06
CA LYS A 119 2.81 5.72 -9.37
C LYS A 119 3.18 6.75 -10.44
N PRO A 120 3.38 6.35 -11.71
CA PRO A 120 3.69 7.29 -12.80
C PRO A 120 2.66 8.42 -12.97
N THR A 121 1.41 8.21 -12.54
CA THR A 121 0.35 9.20 -12.56
C THR A 121 0.39 10.20 -11.39
N ASN A 122 1.32 10.04 -10.43
CA ASN A 122 1.47 10.98 -9.34
C ASN A 122 2.01 12.32 -9.85
N THR A 123 1.25 13.39 -9.64
CA THR A 123 1.60 14.75 -10.06
C THR A 123 2.29 15.58 -8.97
N ASP A 124 2.43 15.01 -7.76
CA ASP A 124 2.81 15.71 -6.52
C ASP A 124 1.89 16.91 -6.20
N ARG A 125 0.63 16.88 -6.68
CA ARG A 125 -0.39 17.85 -6.29
C ARG A 125 -1.02 17.40 -4.98
N TYR A 126 -0.67 18.13 -3.92
CA TYR A 126 -1.23 17.98 -2.59
C TYR A 126 -2.22 19.11 -2.32
N LEU A 127 -2.72 19.20 -1.10
CA LEU A 127 -3.57 20.29 -0.69
C LEU A 127 -2.84 21.63 -0.85
N ASN A 128 -3.35 22.53 -1.68
CA ASN A 128 -2.73 23.85 -1.85
C ASN A 128 -2.80 24.66 -0.53
N TYR A 129 -1.73 25.37 -0.19
CA TYR A 129 -1.65 26.15 1.05
C TYR A 129 -2.69 27.26 1.15
N HIS A 130 -3.15 27.83 0.03
CA HIS A 130 -4.16 28.89 0.00
C HIS A 130 -5.61 28.37 -0.01
N SER A 131 -5.81 27.05 -0.07
CA SER A 131 -7.15 26.46 0.03
C SER A 131 -7.83 26.80 1.37
N HIS A 132 -9.16 26.80 1.39
CA HIS A 132 -9.98 27.08 2.59
C HIS A 132 -10.03 25.88 3.56
N HIS A 133 -8.87 25.34 3.91
CA HIS A 133 -8.71 24.28 4.89
C HIS A 133 -8.00 24.79 6.13
N PRO A 134 -8.33 24.27 7.33
CA PRO A 134 -7.64 24.60 8.56
C PRO A 134 -6.13 24.38 8.44
N LYS A 135 -5.35 25.24 9.11
CA LYS A 135 -3.88 25.13 9.15
C LYS A 135 -3.41 23.78 9.69
N SER A 136 -4.15 23.18 10.62
CA SER A 136 -3.87 21.85 11.17
C SER A 136 -3.88 20.76 10.09
N ALA A 137 -4.84 20.78 9.16
CA ALA A 137 -4.90 19.82 8.05
C ALA A 137 -3.69 19.98 7.11
N LYS A 138 -3.32 21.23 6.79
CA LYS A 138 -2.15 21.53 5.96
C LYS A 138 -0.85 21.04 6.60
N ILE A 139 -0.70 21.22 7.91
CA ILE A 139 0.45 20.71 8.68
C ILE A 139 0.43 19.18 8.72
N ARG A 140 -0.74 18.55 8.91
CA ARG A 140 -0.87 17.10 8.97
C ARG A 140 -0.43 16.41 7.68
N ILE A 141 -0.63 17.04 6.52
CA ILE A 141 -0.09 16.55 5.25
C ILE A 141 1.44 16.51 5.28
N VAL A 142 2.09 17.59 5.73
CA VAL A 142 3.55 17.63 5.89
C VAL A 142 4.01 16.52 6.84
N THR A 143 3.36 16.39 8.00
CA THR A 143 3.66 15.36 8.99
C THR A 143 3.53 13.96 8.40
N GLY A 144 2.42 13.66 7.71
CA GLY A 144 2.18 12.35 7.09
C GLY A 144 3.19 12.01 6.00
N MET A 145 3.62 12.98 5.20
CA MET A 145 4.68 12.77 4.21
C MET A 145 6.02 12.42 4.87
N VAL A 146 6.36 13.09 5.97
CA VAL A 146 7.61 12.83 6.72
C VAL A 146 7.54 11.49 7.45
N ASP A 147 6.40 11.17 8.06
CA ASP A 147 6.16 9.87 8.70
C ASP A 147 6.33 8.75 7.67
N ARG A 148 5.69 8.87 6.51
CA ARG A 148 5.82 7.89 5.43
C ARG A 148 7.27 7.72 4.98
N ALA A 149 7.98 8.82 4.77
CA ALA A 149 9.39 8.76 4.39
C ALA A 149 10.25 8.08 5.45
N PHE A 150 10.05 8.40 6.73
CA PHE A 150 10.84 7.87 7.84
C PHE A 150 10.62 6.38 8.06
N HIS A 151 9.39 5.89 7.96
CA HIS A 151 9.08 4.48 8.19
C HIS A 151 9.36 3.59 6.98
N LEU A 152 9.31 4.14 5.75
CA LEU A 152 9.49 3.35 4.53
C LEU A 152 10.89 3.45 3.93
N CYS A 153 11.64 4.53 4.15
CA CYS A 153 12.95 4.67 3.52
C CYS A 153 14.05 4.05 4.38
N ASP A 154 14.92 3.26 3.75
CA ASP A 154 16.26 3.06 4.28
C ASP A 154 17.02 4.38 4.40
N ALA A 155 17.98 4.40 5.32
CA ALA A 155 18.72 5.61 5.71
C ALA A 155 19.36 6.35 4.51
N GLU A 156 19.80 5.60 3.50
CA GLU A 156 20.42 6.16 2.29
C GLU A 156 19.42 6.91 1.40
N PHE A 157 18.15 6.53 1.39
CA PHE A 157 17.11 7.15 0.56
C PHE A 157 16.35 8.28 1.29
N LEU A 158 16.34 8.25 2.62
CA LEU A 158 15.56 9.19 3.43
C LEU A 158 15.86 10.66 3.12
N ASN A 159 17.14 11.03 2.94
CA ASN A 159 17.51 12.41 2.66
C ASN A 159 17.03 12.89 1.27
N ALA A 160 17.06 12.02 0.26
CA ALA A 160 16.55 12.34 -1.06
C ALA A 160 15.02 12.51 -1.03
N GLU A 161 14.34 11.64 -0.28
CA GLU A 161 12.90 11.70 -0.08
C GLU A 161 12.46 12.97 0.66
N LEU A 162 13.17 13.36 1.73
CA LEU A 162 12.90 14.62 2.44
C LEU A 162 13.11 15.85 1.56
N LYS A 163 14.11 15.84 0.67
CA LYS A 163 14.31 16.89 -0.34
C LYS A 163 13.13 16.93 -1.33
N HIS A 164 12.65 15.76 -1.76
CA HIS A 164 11.46 15.66 -2.62
C HIS A 164 10.23 16.25 -1.94
N ILE A 165 9.93 15.86 -0.70
CA ILE A 165 8.81 16.37 0.09
C ILE A 165 8.84 17.90 0.14
N LYS A 166 9.99 18.49 0.47
CA LYS A 166 10.13 19.95 0.51
C LYS A 166 9.83 20.59 -0.85
N ARG A 167 10.37 20.06 -1.95
CA ARG A 167 10.08 20.57 -3.30
C ARG A 167 8.59 20.49 -3.62
N SER A 168 7.95 19.37 -3.31
CA SER A 168 6.51 19.20 -3.53
C SER A 168 5.69 20.19 -2.71
N LEU A 169 6.03 20.43 -1.44
CA LEU A 169 5.34 21.42 -0.61
C LEU A 169 5.45 22.84 -1.18
N ILE A 170 6.64 23.25 -1.64
CA ILE A 170 6.82 24.55 -2.29
C ILE A 170 5.98 24.66 -3.56
N ARG A 171 5.89 23.59 -4.37
CA ARG A 171 5.01 23.55 -5.56
C ARG A 171 3.52 23.63 -5.23
N ASN A 172 3.13 23.40 -3.98
CA ASN A 172 1.77 23.54 -3.48
C ASN A 172 1.58 24.81 -2.62
N ASP A 173 2.44 25.82 -2.84
CA ASP A 173 2.41 27.15 -2.22
C ASP A 173 2.62 27.18 -0.70
N TYR A 174 3.17 26.12 -0.11
CA TYR A 174 3.52 26.16 1.31
C TYR A 174 4.67 27.15 1.54
N PRO A 175 4.56 28.06 2.54
CA PRO A 175 5.65 28.94 2.90
C PRO A 175 6.89 28.13 3.28
N ARG A 176 8.04 28.45 2.67
CA ARG A 176 9.30 27.70 2.86
C ARG A 176 9.67 27.52 4.33
N ARG A 177 9.59 28.59 5.11
CA ARG A 177 9.86 28.56 6.56
C ARG A 177 8.95 27.57 7.32
N LEU A 178 7.68 27.50 6.93
CA LEU A 178 6.71 26.59 7.55
C LEU A 178 7.01 25.14 7.16
N ALA A 179 7.26 24.87 5.87
CA ALA A 179 7.61 23.54 5.39
C ALA A 179 8.89 23.02 6.06
N ASP A 180 9.96 23.83 6.07
CA ASP A 180 11.24 23.46 6.68
C ASP A 180 11.12 23.24 8.19
N SER A 181 10.42 24.12 8.90
CA SER A 181 10.18 23.98 10.34
C SER A 181 9.36 22.73 10.67
N CYS A 182 8.30 22.45 9.92
CA CYS A 182 7.45 21.29 10.15
C CYS A 182 8.19 19.97 9.88
N VAL A 183 8.92 19.89 8.76
CA VAL A 183 9.73 18.72 8.42
C VAL A 183 10.80 18.47 9.47
N ARG A 184 11.54 19.51 9.87
CA ARG A 184 12.61 19.39 10.88
C ARG A 184 12.06 18.93 12.23
N ARG A 185 11.04 19.63 12.75
CA ARG A 185 10.43 19.29 14.04
C ARG A 185 9.90 17.86 14.05
N ARG A 186 9.26 17.43 12.96
CA ARG A 186 8.72 16.07 12.90
C ARG A 186 9.82 15.02 12.84
N LEU A 187 10.88 15.26 12.08
CA LEU A 187 12.02 14.35 12.00
C LEU A 187 12.76 14.23 13.34
N GLU A 188 12.92 15.34 14.08
CA GLU A 188 13.48 15.35 15.43
C GLU A 188 12.64 14.48 16.38
N LEU A 189 11.31 14.61 16.35
CA LEU A 189 10.38 13.81 17.17
C LEU A 189 10.44 12.30 16.85
N LEU A 190 10.51 11.94 15.56
CA LEU A 190 10.60 10.53 15.15
C LEU A 190 11.93 9.91 15.59
N ARG A 191 13.03 10.67 15.52
CA ARG A 191 14.36 10.22 15.97
C ARG A 191 14.46 10.09 17.49
N SER A 192 13.69 10.88 18.24
CA SER A 192 13.68 10.81 19.70
C SER A 192 12.85 9.65 20.24
N GLY A 193 12.15 8.88 19.38
CA GLY A 193 11.28 7.77 19.79
C GLY A 193 10.07 8.19 20.63
N ALA A 194 9.68 9.47 20.58
CA ALA A 194 8.54 9.96 21.36
C ALA A 194 7.23 9.42 20.73
N PRO A 195 6.33 8.80 21.52
CA PRO A 195 5.11 8.23 20.99
C PRO A 195 4.23 9.30 20.32
N HIS A 196 3.64 8.91 19.19
CA HIS A 196 2.64 9.69 18.48
C HIS A 196 1.44 9.87 19.41
N ALA A 197 1.18 11.10 19.89
CA ALA A 197 -0.11 11.40 20.50
C ALA A 197 -1.16 11.31 19.38
N GLN A 198 -1.87 10.17 19.30
CA GLN A 198 -3.01 10.04 18.42
C GLN A 198 -4.02 11.14 18.78
N PRO A 199 -4.45 11.98 17.83
CA PRO A 199 -5.57 12.86 18.07
C PRO A 199 -6.81 11.98 18.30
N ALA A 200 -7.49 12.24 19.43
CA ALA A 200 -8.81 11.71 19.73
C ALA A 200 -9.84 12.10 18.66
#